data_AF-A0A7C5V687-F1
#
_entry.id   AF-A0A7C5V687-F1
#
_cell.length_a   1.000
_cell.length_b   1.000
_cell.length_c   1.000
_cell.angle_alpha   90.00
_cell.angle_beta   90.00
_cell.angle_gamma   90.00
#
_symmetry.space_group_name_H-M   'P 1'
#
loop_
_entity.id
_entity.type
_entity.pdbx_description
1 polymer ?
#
loop_
_entity_poly.entity_id
_entity_poly.type
_entity_poly.pdbx_seq_one_letter_code
_entity_poly.pdbx_strand_id
1 'polypeptide(L)'
;MSQDVSLLQTHRLKYQPKMPAALASGRVGIRKGEFIEPASHAEEIKSRFPKSYGLPLVEIVEGEGELSNAPLKVGVVLSGGPAPGGHN
;
A
#
# COMPACT_ATOMS: atom_id res chain seq x y z
N MET A 1 -30.35 -6.06 -10.21
CA MET A 1 -30.68 -4.70 -9.73
C MET A 1 -29.82 -3.75 -10.55
N SER A 2 -30.38 -3.07 -11.55
CA SER A 2 -29.71 -1.96 -12.22
C SER A 2 -29.59 -0.85 -11.19
N GLN A 3 -28.38 -0.46 -10.80
CA GLN A 3 -28.24 0.70 -9.92
C GLN A 3 -28.38 1.95 -10.79
N ASP A 4 -29.46 2.69 -10.60
CA ASP A 4 -29.61 4.05 -11.14
C ASP A 4 -28.62 4.96 -10.41
N VAL A 5 -27.39 5.01 -10.93
CA VAL A 5 -26.32 5.87 -10.43
C VAL A 5 -26.50 7.28 -10.97
N SER A 6 -26.24 8.29 -10.13
CA SER A 6 -26.36 9.68 -10.58
C SER A 6 -25.40 10.00 -11.74
N LEU A 7 -25.71 11.04 -12.52
CA LEU A 7 -24.80 11.53 -13.57
C LEU A 7 -23.40 11.85 -13.01
N LEU A 8 -23.34 12.49 -11.83
CA LEU A 8 -22.08 12.79 -11.16
C LEU A 8 -21.30 11.51 -10.82
N GLN A 9 -21.95 10.48 -10.28
CA GLN A 9 -21.31 9.21 -9.97
C GLN A 9 -20.77 8.54 -11.24
N THR A 10 -21.55 8.55 -12.32
CA THR A 10 -21.14 8.02 -13.63
C THR A 10 -19.89 8.72 -14.16
N HIS A 11 -19.83 10.06 -14.04
CA HIS A 11 -18.64 10.83 -14.41
C HIS A 11 -17.46 10.56 -13.47
N ARG A 12 -17.69 10.42 -12.16
CA ARG A 12 -16.64 10.17 -11.17
C ARG A 12 -15.98 8.80 -11.34
N LEU A 13 -16.75 7.77 -11.72
CA LEU A 13 -16.22 6.44 -12.01
C LEU A 13 -15.22 6.40 -13.18
N LYS A 14 -15.23 7.40 -14.06
CA LYS A 14 -14.27 7.52 -15.18
C LYS A 14 -12.92 8.09 -14.74
N TYR A 15 -12.82 8.63 -13.53
CA TYR A 15 -11.58 9.21 -13.04
C TYR A 15 -10.52 8.13 -12.84
N GLN A 16 -9.37 8.30 -13.48
CA GLN A 16 -8.19 7.47 -13.24
C GLN A 16 -7.34 8.13 -12.14
N PRO A 17 -7.11 7.46 -10.99
CA PRO A 17 -6.24 7.97 -9.95
C PRO A 17 -4.82 8.22 -10.47
N LYS A 18 -4.20 9.32 -10.01
CA LYS A 18 -2.81 9.61 -10.33
C LYS A 18 -1.90 8.63 -9.59
N MET A 19 -1.07 7.92 -10.34
CA MET A 19 -0.13 6.94 -9.80
C MET A 19 1.30 7.50 -9.75
N PRO A 20 2.12 7.16 -8.73
CA PRO A 20 3.55 7.40 -8.76
C PRO A 20 4.22 6.75 -9.98
N ALA A 21 5.24 7.41 -10.54
CA ALA A 21 5.91 6.95 -11.76
C ALA A 21 6.43 5.50 -11.67
N ALA A 22 7.03 5.14 -10.53
CA ALA A 22 7.56 3.80 -10.29
C ALA A 22 6.48 2.70 -10.34
N LEU A 23 5.25 3.00 -9.88
CA LEU A 23 4.13 2.05 -9.92
C LEU A 23 3.46 2.03 -11.29
N ALA A 24 3.39 3.18 -11.96
CA ALA A 24 2.77 3.31 -13.28
C ALA A 24 3.57 2.60 -14.39
N SER A 25 4.90 2.58 -14.29
CA SER A 25 5.76 1.96 -15.31
C SER A 25 5.84 0.43 -15.23
N GLY A 26 5.39 -0.17 -14.12
CA GLY A 26 5.53 -1.60 -13.83
C GLY A 26 6.97 -2.05 -13.56
N ARG A 27 7.96 -1.14 -13.67
CA ARG A 27 9.38 -1.38 -13.39
C ARG A 27 9.69 -0.90 -11.99
N VAL A 28 9.42 -1.76 -11.02
CA VAL A 28 9.59 -1.44 -9.60
C VAL A 28 10.90 -2.01 -9.08
N GLY A 29 11.76 -1.15 -8.56
CA GLY A 29 12.89 -1.51 -7.70
C GLY A 29 12.58 -1.22 -6.23
N ILE A 30 13.32 -1.89 -5.33
CA ILE A 30 13.24 -1.67 -3.89
C ILE A 30 14.56 -1.13 -3.37
N ARG A 31 14.54 0.05 -2.78
CA ARG A 31 15.66 0.64 -2.04
C ARG A 31 15.42 0.50 -0.54
N LYS A 32 16.33 -0.17 0.16
CA LYS A 32 16.30 -0.29 1.62
C LYS A 32 17.10 0.85 2.24
N GLY A 33 16.45 1.62 3.10
CA GLY A 33 17.06 2.65 3.93
C GLY A 33 17.43 2.13 5.32
N GLU A 34 17.59 3.06 6.26
CA GLU A 34 17.90 2.73 7.65
C GLU A 34 16.66 2.26 8.40
N PHE A 35 16.89 1.51 9.48
CA PHE A 35 15.85 1.22 10.46
C PHE A 35 15.58 2.47 11.30
N ILE A 36 14.30 2.75 11.57
CA ILE A 36 13.88 3.86 12.43
C ILE A 36 13.42 3.28 13.76
N GLU A 37 14.11 3.66 14.83
CA GLU A 37 13.77 3.26 16.19
C GLU A 37 12.37 3.78 16.60
N PRO A 38 11.58 3.00 17.37
CA PRO A 38 10.33 3.49 17.92
C PRO A 38 10.56 4.73 18.78
N ALA A 39 9.68 5.72 18.66
CA ALA A 39 9.77 6.96 19.44
C ALA A 39 9.66 6.75 20.96
N SER A 40 9.11 5.61 21.41
CA SER A 40 9.02 5.22 22.82
C SER A 40 8.95 3.71 22.98
N HIS A 41 9.26 3.20 24.17
CA HIS A 41 9.16 1.78 24.56
C HIS A 41 9.96 0.80 23.69
N ALA A 42 11.11 1.23 23.15
CA ALA A 42 11.94 0.44 22.24
C ALA A 42 12.24 -0.98 22.76
N GLU A 43 12.68 -1.12 24.01
CA GLU A 43 13.01 -2.43 24.62
C GLU A 43 11.80 -3.36 24.73
N GLU A 44 10.64 -2.83 25.14
CA GLU A 44 9.42 -3.64 25.22
C GLU A 44 8.97 -4.09 23.82
N ILE A 45 8.95 -3.17 22.85
CA ILE A 45 8.56 -3.47 21.46
C ILE A 45 9.51 -4.51 20.86
N LYS A 46 10.82 -4.37 21.09
CA LYS A 46 11.83 -5.33 20.66
C LYS A 46 11.58 -6.73 21.23
N SER A 47 11.25 -6.81 22.52
CA SER A 47 10.95 -8.09 23.18
C SER A 47 9.68 -8.76 22.62
N ARG A 48 8.65 -7.98 22.30
CA ARG A 48 7.34 -8.47 21.82
C ARG A 48 7.36 -8.85 20.33
N PHE A 49 8.19 -8.18 19.52
CA PHE A 49 8.21 -8.33 18.06
C PHE A 49 9.58 -8.79 17.53
N PRO A 50 10.16 -9.90 18.02
CA PRO A 50 11.53 -10.29 17.72
C PRO A 50 11.77 -10.63 16.23
N LYS A 51 10.70 -10.91 15.47
CA LYS A 51 10.78 -11.27 14.04
C LYS A 51 10.63 -10.07 13.09
N SER A 52 10.17 -8.93 13.58
CA SER A 52 9.87 -7.75 12.76
C SER A 52 10.52 -6.46 13.27
N TYR A 53 11.08 -6.47 14.47
CA TYR A 53 11.91 -5.37 14.94
C TYR A 53 13.16 -5.22 14.09
N GLY A 54 13.55 -3.99 13.78
CA GLY A 54 14.76 -3.71 13.00
C GLY A 54 14.58 -3.82 11.48
N LEU A 55 13.35 -4.03 10.98
CA LEU A 55 13.10 -3.99 9.54
C LEU A 55 13.37 -2.59 8.97
N PRO A 56 14.08 -2.47 7.84
CA PRO A 56 14.49 -1.19 7.30
C PRO A 56 13.31 -0.43 6.70
N LEU A 57 13.45 0.89 6.59
CA LEU A 57 12.59 1.68 5.71
C LEU A 57 12.73 1.16 4.27
N VAL A 58 11.61 1.02 3.56
CA VAL A 58 11.57 0.55 2.17
C VAL A 58 11.03 1.65 1.30
N GLU A 59 11.78 2.01 0.27
CA GLU A 59 11.37 2.94 -0.76
C GLU A 59 11.19 2.23 -2.10
N ILE A 60 10.08 2.52 -2.76
CA ILE A 60 9.73 2.01 -4.08
C ILE A 60 10.30 2.99 -5.11
N VAL A 61 11.28 2.54 -5.88
CA VAL A 61 11.92 3.33 -6.92
C VAL A 61 11.64 2.73 -8.29
N GLU A 62 11.87 3.50 -9.36
CA GLU A 62 11.88 2.91 -10.70
C GLU A 62 13.14 2.04 -10.86
N GLY A 63 12.99 0.82 -11.35
CA GLY A 63 14.10 -0.10 -11.50
C GLY A 63 13.69 -1.49 -11.96
N GLU A 64 14.67 -2.34 -12.20
CA GLU A 64 14.45 -3.73 -12.59
C GLU A 64 14.24 -4.58 -11.34
N GLY A 65 12.97 -4.84 -11.00
CA GLY A 65 12.61 -5.81 -9.98
C GLY A 65 12.00 -7.05 -10.61
N GLU A 66 12.31 -8.20 -10.03
CA GLU A 66 11.68 -9.47 -10.37
C GLU A 66 10.32 -9.57 -9.66
N LEU A 67 9.32 -8.89 -10.21
CA LEU A 67 7.94 -9.07 -9.77
C LEU A 67 7.40 -10.39 -10.33
N SER A 68 6.88 -11.24 -9.45
CA SER A 68 6.19 -12.44 -9.87
C SER A 68 4.85 -12.07 -10.51
N ASN A 69 4.58 -12.62 -11.69
CA ASN A 69 3.27 -12.56 -12.33
C ASN A 69 2.34 -13.72 -11.89
N ALA A 70 2.72 -14.46 -10.86
CA ALA A 70 1.90 -15.54 -10.34
C ALA A 70 0.59 -14.99 -9.75
N PRO A 71 -0.56 -15.67 -9.95
CA PRO A 71 -1.81 -15.26 -9.34
C PRO A 71 -1.72 -15.21 -7.81
N LEU A 72 -2.19 -14.10 -7.23
CA LEU A 72 -2.26 -13.91 -5.79
C LEU A 72 -3.70 -14.11 -5.29
N LYS A 73 -3.86 -14.76 -4.14
CA LYS A 73 -5.11 -14.74 -3.37
C LYS A 73 -4.93 -13.77 -2.20
N VAL A 74 -5.67 -12.67 -2.21
CA VAL A 74 -5.53 -11.57 -1.22
C VAL A 74 -6.85 -11.39 -0.47
N GLY A 75 -6.79 -11.35 0.85
CA GLY A 75 -7.89 -10.94 1.71
C GLY A 75 -7.75 -9.47 2.09
N VAL A 76 -8.83 -8.71 2.02
CA VAL A 76 -8.87 -7.27 2.38
C VAL A 76 -9.87 -7.07 3.50
N VAL A 77 -9.47 -6.30 4.53
CA VAL A 77 -10.33 -5.95 5.68
C VAL A 77 -10.40 -4.43 5.79
N LEU A 78 -11.61 -3.87 5.84
CA LEU A 78 -11.87 -2.47 6.17
C LEU A 78 -12.29 -2.39 7.64
N SER A 79 -11.47 -1.78 8.50
CA SER A 79 -11.69 -1.74 9.94
C SER A 79 -11.89 -0.32 10.47
N GLY A 80 -12.72 -0.16 11.50
CA GLY A 80 -13.00 1.13 12.13
C GLY A 80 -14.18 1.86 11.48
N GLY A 81 -14.22 3.19 11.65
CA GLY A 81 -15.24 4.03 11.02
C GLY A 81 -14.98 4.26 9.52
N PRO A 82 -16.00 4.57 8.73
CA PRO A 82 -15.83 4.83 7.30
C PRO A 82 -15.02 6.11 7.05
N ALA A 83 -14.10 6.04 6.08
CA ALA A 83 -13.35 7.18 5.57
C ALA A 83 -13.52 7.29 4.04
N PRO A 84 -13.80 8.47 3.48
CA PRO A 84 -13.86 8.68 2.04
C PRO A 84 -12.54 8.27 1.39
N GLY A 85 -12.62 7.39 0.38
CA GLY A 85 -11.45 6.85 -0.34
C GLY A 85 -11.14 5.39 -0.05
N GLY A 86 -11.74 4.76 0.97
CA GLY A 86 -11.50 3.34 1.28
C GLY A 86 -11.93 2.33 0.19
N HIS A 87 -12.74 2.76 -0.77
CA HIS A 87 -13.11 1.95 -1.94
C HIS A 87 -12.18 2.15 -3.15
N ASN A 88 -11.28 3.14 -3.13
CA ASN A 88 -10.29 3.35 -4.21
C ASN A 88 -9.15 2.33 -4.10
#